data_AF-A0A2N1M4H7-F1
#
_entry.id   AF-A0A2N1M4H7-F1
#
_cell.length_a   1.000
_cell.length_b   1.000
_cell.length_c   1.000
_cell.angle_alpha   90.00
_cell.angle_beta   90.00
_cell.angle_gamma   90.00
#
_symmetry.space_group_name_H-M   'P 1'
#
loop_
_entity.id
_entity.type
_entity.pdbx_description
1 polymer ?
#
loop_
_entity_poly.entity_id
_entity_poly.type
_entity_poly.pdbx_seq_one_letter_code
_entity_poly.pdbx_strand_id
1 'polypeptide(L)'
;MAYEEVLFPVVFTGKKKYFGTKHEDAVNFSLEDPFIRGIDTVKQGKSQLFKTIGDRIMNEVRDINNEHSLHKIVEDVLRDAIINTEQWNFEQFIETDAWKPDVNNISVQRFIGRMRGKYDSKIPIPGERFSYVVTHPDTTFDLHGRKLKLTKGEKMEFADVAKELGKELDLYHYFEKTIIGLCARFIMYDKKYEPEPSSRIMRIEDPDEKYKQIDDYAQNKAKSWLEGFVKENIIVNGVTSKMMESRGIVYKRAYRKAVKRAQEILYRKIGSSYEIFHGKWLSYEIFMASNPVEILWERFMKCARKLTKDKNLSVDDEMKEKICSDFAQYSNELVKCIGDYNLFFQKLVYHMRYKEHVSIPEKIGPVSSIRKNEIIADLPTLPHISGIEALDGISNLWYFHLEGVTESEPEALK
;
A
#
# COMPACT_ATOMS: atom_id res chain seq x y z
N MET A 1 -24.15 51.91 0.58
CA MET A 1 -23.23 51.11 -0.25
C MET A 1 -21.94 51.89 -0.35
N ALA A 2 -20.82 51.29 0.05
CA ALA A 2 -19.49 51.88 -0.12
C ALA A 2 -18.75 51.06 -1.18
N TYR A 3 -17.94 51.73 -1.99
CA TYR A 3 -16.99 51.04 -2.86
C TYR A 3 -15.88 50.45 -1.98
N GLU A 4 -15.55 49.18 -2.19
CA GLU A 4 -14.44 48.50 -1.50
C GLU A 4 -13.28 48.28 -2.48
N GLU A 5 -13.49 47.45 -3.50
CA GLU A 5 -12.48 47.08 -4.48
C GLU A 5 -13.12 46.50 -5.76
N VAL A 6 -12.36 46.48 -6.85
CA VAL A 6 -12.64 45.69 -8.06
C VAL A 6 -11.66 44.52 -8.12
N LEU A 7 -12.14 43.31 -8.40
CA LEU A 7 -11.29 42.14 -8.62
C LEU A 7 -11.11 41.87 -10.11
N PHE A 8 -9.88 42.00 -10.64
CA PHE A 8 -9.57 41.68 -12.03
C PHE A 8 -8.09 41.30 -12.25
N PRO A 9 -7.76 40.15 -12.86
CA PRO A 9 -8.66 39.05 -13.17
C PRO A 9 -9.20 38.42 -11.89
N VAL A 10 -10.34 37.74 -12.00
CA VAL A 10 -10.96 36.98 -10.92
C VAL A 10 -11.30 35.58 -11.39
N VAL A 11 -11.02 34.59 -10.54
CA VAL A 11 -11.29 33.17 -10.81
C VAL A 11 -12.16 32.60 -9.71
N PHE A 12 -13.30 32.04 -10.10
CA PHE A 12 -14.21 31.34 -9.22
C PHE A 12 -13.95 29.83 -9.29
N THR A 13 -13.71 29.20 -8.15
CA THR A 13 -13.40 27.76 -8.05
C THR A 13 -14.41 26.99 -7.19
N GLY A 14 -15.53 27.63 -6.86
CA GLY A 14 -16.62 27.07 -6.06
C GLY A 14 -17.33 28.11 -5.20
N LYS A 15 -18.41 27.70 -4.54
CA LYS A 15 -19.17 28.54 -3.60
C LYS A 15 -18.25 29.05 -2.48
N LYS A 16 -18.14 30.37 -2.33
CA LYS A 16 -17.24 31.07 -1.38
C LYS A 16 -15.75 30.77 -1.60
N LYS A 17 -15.38 30.30 -2.80
CA LYS A 17 -14.01 29.97 -3.19
C LYS A 17 -13.63 30.72 -4.44
N TYR A 18 -12.82 31.76 -4.30
CA TYR A 18 -12.34 32.56 -5.43
C TYR A 18 -11.06 33.31 -5.06
N PHE A 19 -10.32 33.72 -6.08
CA PHE A 19 -9.14 34.55 -5.94
C PHE A 19 -9.04 35.54 -7.09
N GLY A 20 -8.24 36.59 -6.93
CA GLY A 20 -8.02 37.59 -7.97
C GLY A 20 -7.02 38.65 -7.54
N THR A 21 -6.84 39.65 -8.41
CA THR A 21 -6.09 40.86 -8.07
C THR A 21 -7.05 41.95 -7.66
N LYS A 22 -6.84 42.54 -6.48
CA LYS A 22 -7.64 43.65 -5.98
C LYS A 22 -7.14 44.99 -6.51
N HIS A 23 -8.09 45.80 -6.97
CA HIS A 23 -7.92 47.17 -7.41
C HIS A 23 -8.76 48.04 -6.48
N GLU A 24 -8.08 48.80 -5.62
CA GLU A 24 -8.74 49.72 -4.68
C GLU A 24 -8.85 51.09 -5.37
N ASP A 25 -7.87 51.97 -5.16
CA ASP A 25 -7.83 53.32 -5.75
C ASP A 25 -7.08 53.40 -7.09
N ALA A 26 -6.11 52.52 -7.30
CA ALA A 26 -5.25 52.49 -8.50
C ALA A 26 -5.26 51.11 -9.17
N VAL A 27 -4.94 51.08 -10.46
CA VAL A 27 -4.81 49.83 -11.19
C VAL A 27 -3.60 49.06 -10.67
N ASN A 28 -3.85 47.88 -10.09
CA ASN A 28 -2.83 47.01 -9.55
C ASN A 28 -2.43 45.95 -10.59
N PHE A 29 -1.15 45.97 -10.98
CA PHE A 29 -0.55 44.92 -11.82
C PHE A 29 0.42 44.03 -11.04
N SER A 30 0.52 44.21 -9.72
CA SER A 30 1.38 43.42 -8.85
C SER A 30 0.82 42.02 -8.67
N LEU A 31 1.73 41.05 -8.65
CA LEU A 31 1.43 39.68 -8.23
C LEU A 31 1.52 39.51 -6.71
N GLU A 32 2.02 40.52 -5.99
CA GLU A 32 2.04 40.53 -4.53
C GLU A 32 0.61 40.61 -3.97
N ASP A 33 0.41 40.05 -2.78
CA ASP A 33 -0.85 40.06 -2.03
C ASP A 33 -2.12 39.71 -2.83
N PRO A 34 -2.21 38.48 -3.38
CA PRO A 34 -3.45 37.99 -3.99
C PRO A 34 -4.65 38.15 -3.06
N PHE A 35 -5.77 38.59 -3.62
CA PHE A 35 -7.05 38.43 -2.95
C PHE A 35 -7.42 36.95 -2.98
N ILE A 36 -7.59 36.31 -1.82
CA ILE A 36 -7.95 34.89 -1.71
C ILE A 36 -9.11 34.73 -0.74
N ARG A 37 -10.19 34.08 -1.18
CA ARG A 37 -11.31 33.66 -0.33
C ARG A 37 -11.53 32.17 -0.44
N GLY A 38 -11.41 31.46 0.68
CA GLY A 38 -11.84 30.06 0.83
C GLY A 38 -11.06 29.00 0.01
N ILE A 39 -9.99 29.39 -0.69
CA ILE A 39 -9.09 28.46 -1.39
C ILE A 39 -8.32 27.62 -0.38
N ASP A 40 -8.12 26.33 -0.65
CA ASP A 40 -7.57 25.40 0.34
C ASP A 40 -6.10 25.68 0.71
N THR A 41 -5.37 26.51 -0.05
CA THR A 41 -3.98 26.94 0.23
C THR A 41 -3.85 27.69 1.56
N VAL A 42 -4.91 28.36 2.02
CA VAL A 42 -4.91 29.12 3.28
C VAL A 42 -5.18 28.25 4.51
N LYS A 43 -5.52 26.95 4.34
CA LYS A 43 -5.87 26.07 5.46
C LYS A 43 -4.63 25.60 6.23
N GLN A 44 -4.72 25.61 7.56
CA GLN A 44 -3.68 25.09 8.45
C GLN A 44 -3.56 23.56 8.31
N GLY A 45 -2.33 23.03 8.43
CA GLY A 45 -2.05 21.58 8.38
C GLY A 45 -1.61 21.06 7.01
N LYS A 46 -1.71 21.87 5.96
CA LYS A 46 -1.19 21.54 4.63
C LYS A 46 0.32 21.78 4.55
N SER A 47 0.98 20.94 3.75
CA SER A 47 2.41 21.04 3.49
C SER A 47 2.76 22.32 2.73
N GLN A 48 4.00 22.79 2.85
CA GLN A 48 4.44 23.98 2.10
C GLN A 48 4.42 23.72 0.60
N LEU A 49 4.74 22.50 0.15
CA LEU A 49 4.59 22.06 -1.23
C LEU A 49 3.19 22.37 -1.78
N PHE A 50 2.15 22.00 -1.02
CA PHE A 50 0.76 22.23 -1.42
C PHE A 50 0.44 23.72 -1.59
N LYS A 51 0.96 24.56 -0.68
CA LYS A 51 0.78 26.02 -0.75
C LYS A 51 1.52 26.59 -1.96
N THR A 52 2.81 26.27 -2.11
CA THR A 52 3.65 26.74 -3.20
C THR A 52 3.06 26.40 -4.58
N ILE A 53 2.54 25.18 -4.77
CA ILE A 53 1.89 24.81 -6.04
C ILE A 53 0.63 25.65 -6.28
N GLY A 54 -0.21 25.83 -5.27
CA GLY A 54 -1.40 26.66 -5.39
C GLY A 54 -1.07 28.12 -5.67
N ASP A 55 -0.08 28.67 -5.00
CA ASP A 55 0.37 30.05 -5.18
C ASP A 55 0.96 30.27 -6.57
N ARG A 56 1.76 29.32 -7.09
CA ARG A 56 2.24 29.36 -8.48
C ARG A 56 1.08 29.40 -9.47
N ILE A 57 0.10 28.50 -9.35
CA ILE A 57 -1.08 28.51 -10.23
C ILE A 57 -1.81 29.86 -10.15
N MET A 58 -2.06 30.38 -8.95
CA MET A 58 -2.75 31.66 -8.78
C MET A 58 -1.95 32.85 -9.32
N ASN A 59 -0.62 32.82 -9.27
CA ASN A 59 0.23 33.89 -9.79
C ASN A 59 0.27 33.88 -11.32
N GLU A 60 0.51 32.72 -11.93
CA GLU A 60 0.54 32.57 -13.40
C GLU A 60 -0.78 33.01 -14.04
N VAL A 61 -1.91 32.69 -13.40
CA VAL A 61 -3.23 33.09 -13.90
C VAL A 61 -3.46 34.60 -13.84
N ARG A 62 -2.84 35.29 -12.88
CA ARG A 62 -2.97 36.73 -12.67
C ARG A 62 -1.94 37.54 -13.45
N ASP A 63 -0.95 36.89 -14.06
CA ASP A 63 0.04 37.57 -14.89
C ASP A 63 -0.66 38.25 -16.08
N ILE A 64 -0.36 39.53 -16.30
CA ILE A 64 -0.94 40.33 -17.38
C ILE A 64 -0.56 39.79 -18.77
N ASN A 65 0.57 39.10 -18.88
CA ASN A 65 1.08 38.52 -20.11
C ASN A 65 0.63 37.06 -20.29
N ASN A 66 -0.21 36.54 -19.40
CA ASN A 66 -0.68 35.17 -19.50
C ASN A 66 -1.66 35.01 -20.69
N GLU A 67 -1.25 34.20 -21.66
CA GLU A 67 -2.09 33.78 -22.78
C GLU A 67 -2.63 32.33 -22.61
N HIS A 68 -2.21 31.64 -21.54
CA HIS A 68 -2.57 30.26 -21.30
C HIS A 68 -3.91 30.12 -20.56
N SER A 69 -4.65 29.06 -20.89
CA SER A 69 -5.83 28.69 -20.13
C SER A 69 -5.46 28.21 -18.73
N LEU A 70 -6.37 28.36 -17.77
CA LEU A 70 -6.19 27.85 -16.41
C LEU A 70 -5.88 26.35 -16.38
N HIS A 71 -6.45 25.58 -17.32
CA HIS A 71 -6.16 24.17 -17.46
C HIS A 71 -4.69 23.92 -17.82
N LYS A 72 -4.18 24.64 -18.82
CA LYS A 72 -2.78 24.55 -19.27
C LYS A 72 -1.79 24.97 -18.18
N ILE A 73 -2.09 26.04 -17.45
CA ILE A 73 -1.26 26.49 -16.30
C ILE A 73 -1.17 25.39 -15.24
N VAL A 74 -2.30 24.77 -14.88
CA VAL A 74 -2.33 23.68 -13.90
C VAL A 74 -1.53 22.48 -14.38
N GLU A 75 -1.62 22.13 -15.68
CA GLU A 75 -0.79 21.08 -16.26
C GLU A 75 0.70 21.38 -16.14
N ASP A 76 1.11 22.58 -16.52
CA ASP A 76 2.53 22.93 -16.59
C ASP A 76 3.14 23.06 -15.20
N VAL A 77 2.46 23.70 -14.26
CA VAL A 77 2.90 23.78 -12.85
C VAL A 77 2.96 22.39 -12.23
N LEU A 78 1.96 21.53 -12.45
CA LEU A 78 1.95 20.18 -11.88
C LEU A 78 3.03 19.29 -12.50
N ARG A 79 3.26 19.41 -13.82
CA ARG A 79 4.30 18.69 -14.54
C ARG A 79 5.69 19.09 -14.05
N ASP A 80 5.95 20.40 -13.95
CA ASP A 80 7.19 20.94 -13.40
C ASP A 80 7.43 20.40 -11.98
N ALA A 81 6.41 20.48 -11.12
CA ALA A 81 6.49 20.00 -9.74
C ALA A 81 6.82 18.51 -9.63
N ILE A 82 6.38 17.69 -10.60
CA ILE A 82 6.62 16.24 -10.61
C ILE A 82 7.98 15.89 -11.21
N ILE A 83 8.37 16.54 -12.30
CA ILE A 83 9.61 16.22 -13.04
C ILE A 83 10.84 16.80 -12.34
N ASN A 84 10.76 18.05 -11.90
CA ASN A 84 11.88 18.76 -11.30
C ASN A 84 11.89 18.53 -9.78
N THR A 85 12.11 17.28 -9.36
CA THR A 85 12.05 16.88 -7.96
C THR A 85 13.08 17.56 -7.05
N GLU A 86 14.22 17.96 -7.62
CA GLU A 86 15.30 18.68 -6.93
C GLU A 86 14.88 20.07 -6.42
N GLN A 87 13.79 20.63 -6.95
CA GLN A 87 13.26 21.91 -6.46
C GLN A 87 12.65 21.80 -5.06
N TRP A 88 12.40 20.58 -4.58
CA TRP A 88 11.73 20.33 -3.31
C TRP A 88 12.70 19.84 -2.24
N ASN A 89 12.62 20.42 -1.05
CA ASN A 89 13.31 19.93 0.15
C ASN A 89 12.35 19.20 1.10
N PHE A 90 12.90 18.45 2.05
CA PHE A 90 12.12 17.63 2.99
C PHE A 90 11.11 18.47 3.79
N GLU A 91 11.51 19.66 4.23
CA GLU A 91 10.68 20.56 5.03
C GLU A 91 9.39 20.94 4.33
N GLN A 92 9.41 21.02 3.00
CA GLN A 92 8.23 21.37 2.23
C GLN A 92 7.13 20.30 2.24
N PHE A 93 7.44 19.07 2.62
CA PHE A 93 6.49 17.95 2.71
C PHE A 93 5.88 17.78 4.11
N ILE A 94 6.33 18.55 5.10
CA ILE A 94 5.83 18.43 6.47
C ILE A 94 4.37 18.88 6.53
N GLU A 95 3.49 17.98 6.98
CA GLU A 95 2.10 18.25 7.34
C GLU A 95 1.98 18.37 8.86
N THR A 96 0.91 18.98 9.36
CA THR A 96 0.63 19.01 10.80
C THR A 96 -0.80 18.60 11.10
N ASP A 97 -0.99 17.82 12.17
CA ASP A 97 -2.31 17.42 12.67
C ASP A 97 -2.37 17.60 14.19
N ALA A 98 -3.57 17.57 14.77
CA ALA A 98 -3.78 17.64 16.21
C ALA A 98 -4.06 16.24 16.77
N TRP A 99 -3.41 15.89 17.87
CA TRP A 99 -3.70 14.64 18.57
C TRP A 99 -4.97 14.80 19.41
N LYS A 100 -6.05 14.11 19.05
CA LYS A 100 -7.31 14.12 19.80
C LYS A 100 -7.77 12.68 20.05
N PRO A 101 -7.49 12.09 21.23
CA PRO A 101 -7.77 10.68 21.49
C PRO A 101 -9.26 10.35 21.36
N ASP A 102 -10.13 11.29 21.75
CA ASP A 102 -11.59 11.11 21.77
C ASP A 102 -12.25 11.28 20.40
N VAL A 103 -11.50 11.72 19.39
CA VAL A 103 -11.98 11.88 18.02
C VAL A 103 -11.62 10.64 17.21
N ASN A 104 -12.58 10.09 16.46
CA ASN A 104 -12.39 8.93 15.60
C ASN A 104 -11.58 9.26 14.31
N ASN A 105 -10.34 9.73 14.48
CA ASN A 105 -9.38 9.87 13.39
C ASN A 105 -8.52 8.61 13.32
N ILE A 106 -9.02 7.60 12.60
CA ILE A 106 -8.39 6.27 12.48
C ILE A 106 -6.93 6.36 12.01
N SER A 107 -6.60 7.31 11.13
CA SER A 107 -5.23 7.48 10.62
C SER A 107 -4.28 7.92 11.73
N VAL A 108 -4.64 8.97 12.47
CA VAL A 108 -3.82 9.51 13.56
C VAL A 108 -3.77 8.52 14.73
N GLN A 109 -4.88 7.86 15.07
CA GLN A 109 -4.92 6.84 16.12
C GLN A 109 -3.99 5.66 15.81
N ARG A 110 -4.01 5.14 14.57
CA ARG A 110 -3.07 4.07 14.16
C ARG A 110 -1.62 4.53 14.18
N PHE A 111 -1.36 5.75 13.72
CA PHE A 111 -0.03 6.36 13.76
C PHE A 111 0.48 6.45 15.20
N ILE A 112 -0.26 7.10 16.10
CA ILE A 112 0.12 7.27 17.51
C ILE A 112 0.23 5.92 18.23
N GLY A 113 -0.67 4.97 17.97
CA GLY A 113 -0.58 3.62 18.52
C GLY A 113 0.72 2.91 18.14
N ARG A 114 1.17 3.06 16.88
CA ARG A 114 2.46 2.53 16.43
C ARG A 114 3.64 3.30 17.04
N MET A 115 3.53 4.61 17.15
CA MET A 115 4.60 5.46 17.70
C MET A 115 4.84 5.21 19.17
N ARG A 116 3.80 4.95 19.98
CA ARG A 116 3.97 4.61 21.41
C ARG A 116 4.91 3.43 21.64
N GLY A 117 4.87 2.44 20.75
CA GLY A 117 5.73 1.26 20.86
C GLY A 117 7.23 1.55 20.66
N LYS A 118 7.61 2.69 20.07
CA LYS A 118 9.00 3.01 19.70
C LYS A 118 9.51 4.36 20.20
N TYR A 119 8.62 5.34 20.32
CA TYR A 119 8.91 6.75 20.59
C TYR A 119 7.91 7.33 21.59
N ASP A 120 7.70 6.64 22.71
CA ASP A 120 6.72 7.03 23.73
C ASP A 120 6.95 8.47 24.24
N SER A 121 8.21 8.89 24.36
CA SER A 121 8.58 10.25 24.77
C SER A 121 8.25 11.35 23.75
N LYS A 122 7.93 11.00 22.50
CA LYS A 122 7.57 11.95 21.43
C LYS A 122 6.06 12.06 21.22
N ILE A 123 5.26 11.34 22.00
CA ILE A 123 3.80 11.36 21.85
C ILE A 123 3.26 12.73 22.31
N PRO A 124 2.56 13.48 21.44
CA PRO A 124 2.01 14.77 21.79
C PRO A 124 0.95 14.64 22.89
N ILE A 125 0.79 15.69 23.68
CA ILE A 125 -0.28 15.79 24.67
C ILE A 125 -1.64 15.86 23.93
N PRO A 126 -2.72 15.26 24.45
CA PRO A 126 -4.06 15.47 23.89
C PRO A 126 -4.38 16.96 23.66
N GLY A 127 -4.76 17.31 22.44
CA GLY A 127 -5.01 18.66 21.95
C GLY A 127 -3.82 19.30 21.23
N GLU A 128 -2.59 18.83 21.47
CA GLU A 128 -1.37 19.37 20.88
C GLU A 128 -1.24 18.99 19.40
N ARG A 129 -0.60 19.88 18.61
CA ARG A 129 -0.27 19.60 17.22
C ARG A 129 1.08 18.94 17.11
N PHE A 130 1.20 18.02 16.17
CA PHE A 130 2.46 17.37 15.82
C PHE A 130 2.72 17.50 14.32
N SER A 131 4.00 17.46 13.98
CA SER A 131 4.50 17.53 12.60
C SER A 131 4.83 16.13 12.10
N TYR A 132 4.39 15.80 10.90
CA TYR A 132 4.61 14.49 10.29
C TYR A 132 4.84 14.59 8.79
N VAL A 133 5.40 13.53 8.24
CA VAL A 133 5.48 13.29 6.79
C VAL A 133 4.86 11.93 6.47
N VAL A 134 4.51 11.70 5.21
CA VAL A 134 4.09 10.38 4.73
C VAL A 134 5.23 9.77 3.94
N THR A 135 5.77 8.67 4.45
CA THR A 135 6.95 8.01 3.89
C THR A 135 6.55 6.91 2.91
N HIS A 136 7.39 6.69 1.90
CA HIS A 136 7.29 5.53 1.05
C HIS A 136 7.42 4.28 1.93
N PRO A 137 6.51 3.31 1.81
CA PRO A 137 6.57 2.14 2.66
C PRO A 137 7.83 1.34 2.33
N ASP A 138 8.47 0.80 3.35
CA ASP A 138 9.60 -0.10 3.13
C ASP A 138 9.11 -1.22 2.18
N THR A 139 8.06 -1.96 2.55
CA THR A 139 7.49 -3.05 1.73
C THR A 139 6.30 -2.63 0.88
N THR A 140 6.42 -2.78 -0.44
CA THR A 140 5.31 -2.59 -1.38
C THR A 140 4.56 -3.90 -1.70
N PHE A 141 5.25 -5.04 -1.68
CA PHE A 141 4.69 -6.35 -2.03
C PHE A 141 4.97 -7.38 -0.94
N ASP A 142 3.98 -8.20 -0.60
CA ASP A 142 4.21 -9.37 0.24
C ASP A 142 5.04 -10.44 -0.49
N LEU A 143 5.42 -11.53 0.18
CA LEU A 143 6.21 -12.62 -0.39
C LEU A 143 5.55 -13.25 -1.64
N HIS A 144 4.21 -13.31 -1.67
CA HIS A 144 3.44 -13.83 -2.80
C HIS A 144 3.36 -12.86 -4.00
N GLY A 145 3.87 -11.64 -3.88
CA GLY A 145 3.78 -10.61 -4.92
C GLY A 145 2.46 -9.85 -4.95
N ARG A 146 1.66 -9.90 -3.88
CA ARG A 146 0.46 -9.07 -3.71
C ARG A 146 0.87 -7.69 -3.21
N LYS A 147 0.36 -6.64 -3.84
CA LYS A 147 0.62 -5.25 -3.44
C LYS A 147 -0.03 -5.00 -2.07
N LEU A 148 0.76 -4.53 -1.12
CA LEU A 148 0.28 -4.17 0.22
C LEU A 148 -0.56 -2.90 0.14
N LYS A 149 -1.71 -2.90 0.80
CA LYS A 149 -2.62 -1.75 0.90
C LYS A 149 -2.43 -1.06 2.25
N LEU A 150 -1.32 -0.35 2.39
CA LEU A 150 -1.02 0.40 3.61
C LEU A 150 -1.87 1.67 3.68
N THR A 151 -2.41 1.94 4.86
CA THR A 151 -3.19 3.13 5.18
C THR A 151 -2.29 4.32 5.46
N LYS A 152 -2.85 5.55 5.41
CA LYS A 152 -2.07 6.78 5.70
C LYS A 152 -1.36 6.69 7.05
N GLY A 153 -2.06 6.28 8.12
CA GLY A 153 -1.48 6.15 9.47
C GLY A 153 -0.31 5.16 9.58
N GLU A 154 -0.29 4.11 8.76
CA GLU A 154 0.83 3.16 8.71
C GLU A 154 2.05 3.74 8.00
N LYS A 155 1.87 4.73 7.13
CA LYS A 155 2.93 5.43 6.39
C LYS A 155 3.36 6.76 7.02
N MET A 156 2.62 7.27 7.99
CA MET A 156 2.95 8.53 8.66
C MET A 156 4.20 8.35 9.53
N GLU A 157 5.13 9.30 9.52
CA GLU A 157 6.27 9.32 10.44
C GLU A 157 6.40 10.71 11.06
N PHE A 158 6.85 10.80 12.31
CA PHE A 158 7.20 12.10 12.88
C PHE A 158 8.29 12.75 12.00
N ALA A 159 8.13 14.04 11.71
CA ALA A 159 8.95 14.71 10.71
C ALA A 159 10.45 14.66 11.06
N ASP A 160 10.79 14.85 12.34
CA ASP A 160 12.15 14.76 12.86
C ASP A 160 12.73 13.34 12.75
N VAL A 161 11.95 12.32 13.12
CA VAL A 161 12.33 10.90 13.03
C VAL A 161 12.57 10.48 11.58
N ALA A 162 11.66 10.85 10.68
CA ALA A 162 11.80 10.53 9.25
C ALA A 162 13.05 11.19 8.65
N LYS A 163 13.34 12.43 9.05
CA LYS A 163 14.53 13.16 8.60
C LYS A 163 15.81 12.52 9.13
N GLU A 164 15.87 12.17 10.42
CA GLU A 164 17.01 11.51 11.05
C GLU A 164 17.32 10.15 10.40
N LEU A 165 16.26 9.38 10.09
CA LEU A 165 16.39 8.05 9.47
C LEU A 165 16.56 8.10 7.94
N GLY A 166 16.55 9.28 7.32
CA GLY A 166 16.61 9.43 5.86
C GLY A 166 15.50 8.69 5.13
N LYS A 167 14.28 8.68 5.69
CA LYS A 167 13.14 7.96 5.12
C LYS A 167 12.69 8.63 3.82
N GLU A 168 12.52 7.82 2.79
CA GLU A 168 12.01 8.27 1.49
C GLU A 168 10.54 8.70 1.62
N LEU A 169 10.14 9.76 0.92
CA LEU A 169 8.77 10.31 0.96
C LEU A 169 7.85 9.59 -0.04
N ASP A 170 6.58 9.43 0.33
CA ASP A 170 5.57 8.86 -0.57
C ASP A 170 5.03 9.94 -1.52
N LEU A 171 5.75 10.20 -2.62
CA LEU A 171 5.34 11.23 -3.59
C LEU A 171 3.92 10.99 -4.15
N TYR A 172 3.49 9.73 -4.29
CA TYR A 172 2.11 9.42 -4.68
C TYR A 172 1.10 9.95 -3.66
N HIS A 173 1.41 9.92 -2.35
CA HIS A 173 0.54 10.52 -1.35
C HIS A 173 0.34 12.02 -1.59
N TYR A 174 1.44 12.76 -1.74
CA TYR A 174 1.40 14.21 -1.85
C TYR A 174 0.75 14.66 -3.16
N PHE A 175 1.18 14.10 -4.29
CA PHE A 175 0.66 14.47 -5.59
C PHE A 175 -0.73 13.87 -5.84
N GLU A 176 -0.92 12.55 -5.75
CA GLU A 176 -2.17 11.88 -6.13
C GLU A 176 -3.33 12.16 -5.16
N LYS A 177 -3.07 12.35 -3.87
CA LYS A 177 -4.14 12.54 -2.88
C LYS A 177 -4.37 13.98 -2.49
N THR A 178 -3.31 14.74 -2.22
CA THR A 178 -3.44 16.07 -1.64
C THR A 178 -3.50 17.14 -2.73
N ILE A 179 -2.48 17.21 -3.60
CA ILE A 179 -2.33 18.26 -4.62
C ILE A 179 -3.40 18.15 -5.70
N ILE A 180 -3.74 16.94 -6.18
CA ILE A 180 -4.82 16.76 -7.16
C ILE A 180 -6.14 17.37 -6.68
N GLY A 181 -6.46 17.26 -5.38
CA GLY A 181 -7.69 17.84 -4.84
C GLY A 181 -7.76 19.36 -5.00
N LEU A 182 -6.62 20.04 -4.88
CA LEU A 182 -6.47 21.47 -5.11
C LEU A 182 -6.53 21.80 -6.60
N CYS A 183 -5.71 21.13 -7.43
CA CYS A 183 -5.67 21.32 -8.88
C CYS A 183 -7.05 21.10 -9.52
N ALA A 184 -7.80 20.09 -9.07
CA ALA A 184 -9.14 19.80 -9.56
C ALA A 184 -10.10 20.98 -9.35
N ARG A 185 -9.99 21.71 -8.23
CA ARG A 185 -10.84 22.88 -7.96
C ARG A 185 -10.55 24.03 -8.90
N PHE A 186 -9.32 24.21 -9.35
CA PHE A 186 -8.99 25.22 -10.35
C PHE A 186 -9.61 24.89 -11.71
N ILE A 187 -9.57 23.64 -12.15
CA ILE A 187 -9.93 23.29 -13.53
C ILE A 187 -11.35 22.75 -13.73
N MET A 188 -12.10 22.49 -12.66
CA MET A 188 -13.38 21.76 -12.76
C MET A 188 -14.44 22.44 -13.64
N TYR A 189 -14.39 23.76 -13.82
CA TYR A 189 -15.33 24.48 -14.70
C TYR A 189 -14.93 24.46 -16.17
N ASP A 190 -13.87 23.73 -16.55
CA ASP A 190 -13.60 23.43 -17.96
C ASP A 190 -14.78 22.62 -18.53
N LYS A 191 -15.27 23.05 -19.70
CA LYS A 191 -16.42 22.47 -20.41
C LYS A 191 -16.35 20.95 -20.54
N LYS A 192 -15.15 20.37 -20.65
CA LYS A 192 -14.97 18.91 -20.76
C LYS A 192 -15.36 18.12 -19.51
N TYR A 193 -15.51 18.79 -18.37
CA TYR A 193 -15.91 18.17 -17.10
C TYR A 193 -17.38 18.42 -16.75
N GLU A 194 -18.10 19.21 -17.57
CA GLU A 194 -19.53 19.43 -17.38
C GLU A 194 -20.31 18.12 -17.57
N PRO A 195 -21.39 17.91 -16.80
CA PRO A 195 -22.27 16.78 -17.04
C PRO A 195 -22.99 16.94 -18.38
N GLU A 196 -23.18 15.83 -19.09
CA GLU A 196 -23.94 15.79 -20.34
C GLU A 196 -25.37 16.35 -20.14
N PRO A 197 -25.95 17.05 -21.13
CA PRO A 197 -27.32 17.58 -21.04
C PRO A 197 -28.37 16.50 -20.74
N SER A 198 -28.13 15.25 -21.16
CA SER A 198 -29.01 14.11 -20.93
C SER A 198 -28.87 13.47 -19.54
N SER A 199 -27.87 13.90 -18.75
CA SER A 199 -27.57 13.37 -17.41
C SER A 199 -28.75 13.54 -16.45
N ARG A 200 -28.89 12.60 -15.51
CA ARG A 200 -29.89 12.69 -14.44
C ARG A 200 -29.75 13.97 -13.62
N ILE A 201 -28.52 14.46 -13.45
CA ILE A 201 -28.21 15.70 -12.73
C ILE A 201 -28.92 16.90 -13.35
N MET A 202 -29.04 16.93 -14.68
CA MET A 202 -29.68 18.06 -15.38
C MET A 202 -31.19 18.14 -15.17
N ARG A 203 -31.81 17.01 -14.77
CA ARG A 203 -33.26 16.88 -14.53
C ARG A 203 -33.68 17.24 -13.10
N ILE A 204 -32.73 17.57 -12.22
CA ILE A 204 -33.04 17.99 -10.85
C ILE A 204 -33.74 19.35 -10.91
N GLU A 205 -34.91 19.45 -10.28
CA GLU A 205 -35.71 20.67 -10.26
C GLU A 205 -35.18 21.69 -9.25
N ASP A 206 -34.77 21.23 -8.06
CA ASP A 206 -34.18 22.09 -7.03
C ASP A 206 -32.83 22.67 -7.50
N PRO A 207 -32.70 24.00 -7.67
CA PRO A 207 -31.49 24.59 -8.21
C PRO A 207 -30.27 24.36 -7.34
N ASP A 208 -30.42 24.46 -6.01
CA ASP A 208 -29.30 24.32 -5.07
C ASP A 208 -28.71 22.90 -5.09
N GLU A 209 -29.57 21.89 -5.02
CA GLU A 209 -29.16 20.49 -5.12
C GLU A 209 -28.59 20.17 -6.51
N LYS A 210 -29.17 20.73 -7.57
CA LYS A 210 -28.63 20.60 -8.93
C LYS A 210 -27.21 21.15 -9.02
N TYR A 211 -26.96 22.39 -8.58
CA TYR A 211 -25.63 23.00 -8.63
C TYR A 211 -24.61 22.25 -7.77
N LYS A 212 -25.03 21.76 -6.60
CA LYS A 212 -24.17 20.94 -5.75
C LYS A 212 -23.74 19.64 -6.44
N GLN A 213 -24.67 18.94 -7.09
CA GLN A 213 -24.36 17.71 -7.82
C GLN A 213 -23.51 17.97 -9.08
N ILE A 214 -23.71 19.11 -9.76
CA ILE A 214 -22.84 19.54 -10.87
C ILE A 214 -21.42 19.81 -10.37
N ASP A 215 -21.26 20.55 -9.27
CA ASP A 215 -19.96 20.85 -8.64
C ASP A 215 -19.20 19.57 -8.27
N ASP A 216 -19.88 18.66 -7.57
CA ASP A 216 -19.31 17.37 -7.16
C ASP A 216 -18.94 16.50 -8.37
N TYR A 217 -19.80 16.46 -9.41
CA TYR A 217 -19.53 15.73 -10.64
C TYR A 217 -18.27 16.25 -11.35
N ALA A 218 -18.23 17.57 -11.59
CA ALA A 218 -17.16 18.22 -12.33
C ALA A 218 -15.82 18.11 -11.58
N GLN A 219 -15.83 18.30 -10.26
CA GLN A 219 -14.63 18.12 -9.44
C GLN A 219 -14.12 16.67 -9.50
N ASN A 220 -15.01 15.67 -9.43
CA ASN A 220 -14.62 14.26 -9.53
C ASN A 220 -14.07 13.89 -10.91
N LYS A 221 -14.63 14.47 -11.99
CA LYS A 221 -14.11 14.30 -13.35
C LYS A 221 -12.72 14.92 -13.52
N ALA A 222 -12.54 16.15 -13.07
CA ALA A 222 -11.24 16.83 -13.05
C ALA A 222 -10.20 16.04 -12.24
N LYS A 223 -10.58 15.56 -11.05
CA LYS A 223 -9.73 14.72 -10.22
C LYS A 223 -9.31 13.42 -10.91
N SER A 224 -10.25 12.70 -11.53
CA SER A 224 -9.96 11.46 -12.25
C SER A 224 -8.99 11.68 -13.41
N TRP A 225 -9.16 12.78 -14.16
CA TRP A 225 -8.25 13.16 -15.23
C TRP A 225 -6.84 13.47 -14.69
N LEU A 226 -6.74 14.27 -13.62
CA LEU A 226 -5.47 14.58 -12.96
C LEU A 226 -4.80 13.33 -12.36
N GLU A 227 -5.56 12.34 -11.87
CA GLU A 227 -5.00 11.07 -11.36
C GLU A 227 -4.30 10.29 -12.48
N GLY A 228 -4.86 10.30 -13.69
CA GLY A 228 -4.20 9.77 -14.89
C GLY A 228 -2.92 10.55 -15.22
N PHE A 229 -3.03 11.87 -15.29
CA PHE A 229 -1.91 12.76 -15.57
C PHE A 229 -0.72 12.55 -14.61
N VAL A 230 -0.98 12.48 -13.30
CA VAL A 230 0.08 12.24 -12.30
C VAL A 230 0.68 10.84 -12.48
N LYS A 231 -0.12 9.80 -12.69
CA LYS A 231 0.38 8.41 -12.86
C LYS A 231 1.28 8.24 -14.08
N GLU A 232 1.03 9.01 -15.13
CA GLU A 232 1.84 9.01 -16.36
C GLU A 232 3.18 9.72 -16.19
N ASN A 233 3.22 10.80 -15.39
CA ASN A 233 4.40 11.65 -15.25
C ASN A 233 5.26 11.32 -14.02
N ILE A 234 4.69 10.70 -12.97
CA ILE A 234 5.42 10.42 -11.73
C ILE A 234 6.39 9.25 -11.87
N ILE A 235 7.66 9.49 -11.53
CA ILE A 235 8.72 8.48 -11.51
C ILE A 235 9.34 8.47 -10.13
N VAL A 236 9.24 7.34 -9.42
CA VAL A 236 9.81 7.17 -8.07
C VAL A 236 10.91 6.12 -8.16
N ASN A 237 12.15 6.49 -7.86
CA ASN A 237 13.34 5.62 -7.97
C ASN A 237 13.49 4.94 -9.34
N GLY A 238 13.21 5.67 -10.43
CA GLY A 238 13.23 5.13 -11.79
C GLY A 238 12.09 4.15 -12.08
N VAL A 239 11.02 4.16 -11.27
CA VAL A 239 9.85 3.28 -11.45
C VAL A 239 8.59 4.09 -11.70
N THR A 240 7.92 3.80 -12.81
CA THR A 240 6.63 4.38 -13.17
C THR A 240 5.46 3.59 -12.55
N SER A 241 4.26 4.18 -12.56
CA SER A 241 3.04 3.47 -12.11
C SER A 241 2.80 2.16 -12.89
N LYS A 242 3.02 2.18 -14.21
CA LYS A 242 2.87 1.01 -15.10
C LYS A 242 3.87 -0.11 -14.77
N MET A 243 5.10 0.26 -14.43
CA MET A 243 6.11 -0.70 -13.97
C MET A 243 5.71 -1.34 -12.65
N MET A 244 5.15 -0.57 -11.71
CA MET A 244 4.69 -1.10 -10.41
C MET A 244 3.54 -2.10 -10.56
N GLU A 245 2.60 -1.85 -11.47
CA GLU A 245 1.53 -2.81 -11.77
C GLU A 245 2.08 -4.10 -12.37
N SER A 246 2.98 -3.97 -13.35
CA SER A 246 3.65 -5.10 -14.01
C SER A 246 4.49 -5.91 -13.02
N ARG A 247 5.20 -5.23 -12.10
CA ARG A 247 6.02 -5.85 -11.05
C ARG A 247 5.21 -6.80 -10.18
N GLY A 248 3.99 -6.42 -9.79
CA GLY A 248 3.11 -7.30 -9.00
C GLY A 248 2.75 -8.60 -9.72
N ILE A 249 2.49 -8.54 -11.03
CA ILE A 249 2.19 -9.73 -11.85
C ILE A 249 3.43 -10.64 -11.94
N VAL A 250 4.59 -10.04 -12.18
CA VAL A 250 5.86 -10.76 -12.29
C VAL A 250 6.26 -11.37 -10.95
N TYR A 251 6.07 -10.67 -9.83
CA TYR A 251 6.38 -11.21 -8.50
C TYR A 251 5.52 -12.41 -8.14
N LYS A 252 4.22 -12.40 -8.48
CA LYS A 252 3.36 -13.59 -8.34
C LYS A 252 3.86 -14.77 -9.14
N ARG A 253 4.36 -14.52 -10.36
CA ARG A 253 4.98 -15.56 -11.20
C ARG A 253 6.30 -16.06 -10.60
N ALA A 254 7.16 -15.16 -10.13
CA ALA A 254 8.43 -15.48 -9.50
C ALA A 254 8.21 -16.35 -8.26
N TYR A 255 7.21 -16.04 -7.45
CA TYR A 255 6.79 -16.85 -6.32
C TYR A 255 6.39 -18.27 -6.74
N ARG A 256 5.53 -18.44 -7.76
CA ARG A 256 5.15 -19.77 -8.26
C ARG A 256 6.35 -20.57 -8.79
N LYS A 257 7.31 -19.90 -9.43
CA LYS A 257 8.58 -20.52 -9.87
C LYS A 257 9.44 -20.93 -8.67
N ALA A 258 9.53 -20.09 -7.64
CA ALA A 258 10.25 -20.39 -6.40
C ALA A 258 9.67 -21.63 -5.71
N VAL A 259 8.33 -21.74 -5.62
CA VAL A 259 7.64 -22.94 -5.12
C VAL A 259 8.11 -24.20 -5.85
N LYS A 260 7.99 -24.22 -7.19
CA LYS A 260 8.42 -25.39 -7.98
C LYS A 260 9.89 -25.72 -7.78
N ARG A 261 10.74 -24.69 -7.75
CA ARG A 261 12.18 -24.88 -7.56
C ARG A 261 12.53 -25.38 -6.17
N ALA A 262 11.82 -24.92 -5.13
CA ALA A 262 12.00 -25.41 -3.77
C ALA A 262 11.64 -26.90 -3.67
N GLN A 263 10.56 -27.33 -4.33
CA GLN A 263 10.15 -28.73 -4.41
C GLN A 263 11.24 -29.59 -5.09
N GLU A 264 11.79 -29.14 -6.22
CA GLU A 264 12.89 -29.83 -6.90
C GLU A 264 14.14 -29.96 -6.00
N ILE A 265 14.49 -28.92 -5.26
CA ILE A 265 15.66 -28.90 -4.37
C ILE A 265 15.44 -29.83 -3.17
N LEU A 266 14.24 -29.81 -2.58
CA LEU A 266 13.86 -30.73 -1.52
C LEU A 266 13.96 -32.17 -2.00
N TYR A 267 13.28 -32.52 -3.09
CA TYR A 267 13.29 -33.88 -3.64
C TYR A 267 14.71 -34.41 -3.86
N ARG A 268 15.61 -33.59 -4.42
CA ARG A 268 17.02 -33.97 -4.61
C ARG A 268 17.77 -34.23 -3.32
N LYS A 269 17.38 -33.58 -2.22
CA LYS A 269 18.11 -33.62 -0.96
C LYS A 269 17.61 -34.71 -0.01
N ILE A 270 16.30 -34.97 -0.01
CA ILE A 270 15.65 -35.88 0.95
C ILE A 270 14.90 -37.03 0.27
N GLY A 271 15.01 -37.17 -1.06
CA GLY A 271 14.39 -38.26 -1.80
C GLY A 271 12.86 -38.26 -1.66
N SER A 272 12.28 -39.45 -1.55
CA SER A 272 10.82 -39.68 -1.40
C SER A 272 10.23 -39.08 -0.12
N SER A 273 11.03 -38.85 0.93
CA SER A 273 10.58 -38.22 2.18
C SER A 273 10.09 -36.77 1.99
N TYR A 274 10.33 -36.16 0.82
CA TYR A 274 9.74 -34.86 0.50
C TYR A 274 8.21 -34.89 0.35
N GLU A 275 7.62 -36.06 0.04
CA GLU A 275 6.16 -36.23 -0.12
C GLU A 275 5.41 -35.90 1.18
N ILE A 276 6.10 -36.04 2.32
CA ILE A 276 5.61 -35.64 3.64
C ILE A 276 5.21 -34.16 3.63
N PHE A 277 5.94 -33.30 2.92
CA PHE A 277 5.66 -31.87 2.79
C PHE A 277 4.55 -31.53 1.78
N HIS A 278 3.91 -32.55 1.19
CA HIS A 278 2.81 -32.45 0.25
C HIS A 278 1.56 -33.22 0.71
N GLY A 279 1.54 -33.72 1.95
CA GLY A 279 0.44 -34.47 2.51
C GLY A 279 -0.77 -33.62 2.92
N LYS A 280 -1.90 -34.28 3.21
CA LYS A 280 -3.14 -33.62 3.70
C LYS A 280 -2.92 -32.85 5.02
N TRP A 281 -1.93 -33.25 5.83
CA TRP A 281 -1.69 -32.68 7.16
C TRP A 281 -0.48 -31.73 7.20
N LEU A 282 0.66 -32.09 6.59
CA LEU A 282 1.87 -31.26 6.46
C LEU A 282 1.99 -30.78 5.00
N SER A 283 1.84 -29.47 4.78
CA SER A 283 2.08 -28.83 3.49
C SER A 283 3.21 -27.81 3.65
N TYR A 284 4.10 -27.71 2.67
CA TYR A 284 5.16 -26.69 2.64
C TYR A 284 4.62 -25.26 2.78
N GLU A 285 3.34 -25.03 2.45
CA GLU A 285 2.66 -23.75 2.66
C GLU A 285 2.43 -23.41 4.13
N ILE A 286 2.33 -24.42 5.00
CA ILE A 286 2.18 -24.23 6.44
C ILE A 286 3.43 -23.56 7.01
N PHE A 287 4.61 -23.89 6.48
CA PHE A 287 5.89 -23.30 6.91
C PHE A 287 6.02 -21.81 6.60
N MET A 288 5.16 -21.30 5.71
CA MET A 288 5.13 -19.89 5.34
C MET A 288 4.15 -19.07 6.19
N ALA A 289 3.41 -19.70 7.09
CA ALA A 289 2.52 -19.00 8.00
C ALA A 289 3.28 -18.30 9.12
N SER A 290 2.69 -17.23 9.66
CA SER A 290 3.24 -16.49 10.80
C SER A 290 3.34 -17.35 12.08
N ASN A 291 2.47 -18.36 12.22
CA ASN A 291 2.50 -19.35 13.29
C ASN A 291 2.30 -20.77 12.72
N PRO A 292 3.35 -21.37 12.13
CA PRO A 292 3.26 -22.66 11.46
C PRO A 292 2.90 -23.80 12.43
N VAL A 293 3.32 -23.70 13.70
CA VAL A 293 3.08 -24.69 14.75
C VAL A 293 1.61 -24.75 15.12
N GLU A 294 0.98 -23.59 15.34
CA GLU A 294 -0.44 -23.51 15.68
C GLU A 294 -1.33 -24.03 14.54
N ILE A 295 -0.99 -23.71 13.29
CA ILE A 295 -1.71 -24.24 12.12
C ILE A 295 -1.55 -25.75 11.98
N LEU A 296 -0.34 -26.29 12.27
CA LEU A 296 -0.14 -27.74 12.29
C LEU A 296 -0.99 -28.41 13.36
N TRP A 297 -1.05 -27.82 14.56
CA TRP A 297 -1.89 -28.30 15.65
C TRP A 297 -3.38 -28.27 15.29
N GLU A 298 -3.89 -27.18 14.71
CA GLU A 298 -5.29 -27.09 14.29
C GLU A 298 -5.65 -28.11 13.21
N ARG A 299 -4.77 -28.29 12.21
CA ARG A 299 -4.96 -29.31 11.16
C ARG A 299 -4.95 -30.70 11.74
N PHE A 300 -4.02 -30.98 12.65
CA PHE A 300 -3.99 -32.24 13.37
C PHE A 300 -5.30 -32.49 14.12
N MET A 301 -5.74 -31.54 14.96
CA MET A 301 -6.99 -31.65 15.72
C MET A 301 -8.20 -31.84 14.80
N LYS A 302 -8.21 -31.22 13.61
CA LYS A 302 -9.24 -31.41 12.59
C LYS A 302 -9.22 -32.83 12.01
N CYS A 303 -8.06 -33.40 11.75
CA CYS A 303 -7.89 -34.78 11.30
C CYS A 303 -8.30 -35.79 12.39
N ALA A 304 -7.85 -35.57 13.64
CA ALA A 304 -8.22 -36.40 14.79
C ALA A 304 -9.75 -36.41 15.04
N ARG A 305 -10.41 -35.25 14.94
CA ARG A 305 -11.87 -35.15 15.06
C ARG A 305 -12.63 -35.87 13.94
N LYS A 306 -12.09 -35.88 12.71
CA LYS A 306 -12.67 -36.65 11.60
C LYS A 306 -12.59 -38.15 11.85
N LEU A 307 -11.44 -38.64 12.32
CA LEU A 307 -11.25 -40.05 12.72
C LEU A 307 -12.29 -40.51 13.75
N THR A 308 -12.56 -39.69 14.77
CA THR A 308 -13.56 -40.01 15.81
C THR A 308 -15.02 -39.98 15.31
N LYS A 309 -15.31 -39.29 14.20
CA LYS A 309 -16.68 -39.14 13.66
C LYS A 309 -17.01 -40.12 12.54
N ASP A 310 -16.06 -40.43 11.67
CA ASP A 310 -16.33 -41.14 10.41
C ASP A 310 -16.26 -42.67 10.54
N LYS A 311 -15.81 -43.25 11.67
CA LYS A 311 -15.46 -44.68 11.68
C LYS A 311 -15.92 -45.59 12.83
N ASN A 312 -16.65 -45.14 13.86
CA ASN A 312 -16.84 -45.98 15.07
C ASN A 312 -15.51 -46.57 15.57
N LEU A 313 -14.40 -45.87 15.32
CA LEU A 313 -13.07 -46.29 15.72
C LEU A 313 -12.91 -45.78 17.14
N SER A 314 -12.93 -46.72 18.10
CA SER A 314 -12.53 -46.46 19.48
C SER A 314 -11.05 -46.13 19.48
N VAL A 315 -10.71 -44.86 19.25
CA VAL A 315 -9.40 -44.33 19.65
C VAL A 315 -9.43 -44.31 21.17
N ASP A 316 -8.87 -45.35 21.80
CA ASP A 316 -8.76 -45.40 23.26
C ASP A 316 -7.91 -44.23 23.78
N ASP A 317 -8.00 -43.98 25.08
CA ASP A 317 -7.33 -42.83 25.69
C ASP A 317 -5.79 -42.99 25.69
N GLU A 318 -5.28 -44.23 25.65
CA GLU A 318 -3.85 -44.53 25.53
C GLU A 318 -3.31 -44.10 24.16
N MET A 319 -4.04 -44.36 23.09
CA MET A 319 -3.71 -43.94 21.73
C MET A 319 -3.74 -42.41 21.61
N LYS A 320 -4.68 -41.72 22.27
CA LYS A 320 -4.72 -40.25 22.31
C LYS A 320 -3.53 -39.67 23.06
N GLU A 321 -3.21 -40.21 24.24
CA GLU A 321 -2.04 -39.79 25.02
C GLU A 321 -0.74 -40.02 24.24
N LYS A 322 -0.62 -41.14 23.54
CA LYS A 322 0.53 -41.44 22.69
C LYS A 322 0.68 -40.45 21.55
N ILE A 323 -0.39 -40.15 20.80
CA ILE A 323 -0.33 -39.17 19.72
C ILE A 323 0.02 -37.76 20.26
N CYS A 324 -0.54 -37.37 21.41
CA CYS A 324 -0.21 -36.09 22.06
C CYS A 324 1.25 -36.04 22.54
N SER A 325 1.75 -37.13 23.12
CA SER A 325 3.14 -37.27 23.56
C SER A 325 4.10 -37.21 22.38
N ASP A 326 3.79 -37.92 21.29
CA ASP A 326 4.58 -37.91 20.05
C ASP A 326 4.58 -36.49 19.45
N PHE A 327 3.43 -35.83 19.34
CA PHE A 327 3.38 -34.45 18.84
C PHE A 327 4.22 -33.49 19.69
N ALA A 328 4.18 -33.62 21.02
CA ALA A 328 4.99 -32.82 21.94
C ALA A 328 6.50 -33.08 21.74
N GLN A 329 6.91 -34.34 21.60
CA GLN A 329 8.30 -34.74 21.36
C GLN A 329 8.83 -34.17 20.04
N TYR A 330 8.07 -34.32 18.96
CA TYR A 330 8.51 -33.94 17.61
C TYR A 330 8.33 -32.45 17.29
N SER A 331 7.54 -31.72 18.08
CA SER A 331 7.28 -30.28 17.88
C SER A 331 8.57 -29.45 17.81
N ASN A 332 9.56 -29.74 18.65
CA ASN A 332 10.81 -28.98 18.72
C ASN A 332 11.69 -29.18 17.47
N GLU A 333 11.69 -30.39 16.92
CA GLU A 333 12.46 -30.72 15.71
C GLU A 333 11.77 -30.19 14.45
N LEU A 334 10.44 -30.29 14.40
CA LEU A 334 9.61 -29.64 13.39
C LEU A 334 9.87 -28.13 13.37
N VAL A 335 9.83 -27.44 14.51
CA VAL A 335 10.08 -25.98 14.58
C VAL A 335 11.42 -25.59 13.94
N LYS A 336 12.50 -26.35 14.20
CA LYS A 336 13.82 -26.10 13.60
C LYS A 336 13.80 -26.30 12.08
N CYS A 337 13.25 -27.43 11.61
CA CYS A 337 13.11 -27.72 10.18
C CYS A 337 12.32 -26.62 9.45
N ILE A 338 11.24 -26.15 10.08
CA ILE A 338 10.36 -25.11 9.55
C ILE A 338 11.08 -23.77 9.45
N GLY A 339 11.81 -23.38 10.50
CA GLY A 339 12.58 -22.13 10.51
C GLY A 339 13.62 -22.08 9.39
N ASP A 340 14.43 -23.14 9.28
CA ASP A 340 15.48 -23.25 8.26
C ASP A 340 14.93 -23.25 6.84
N TYR A 341 13.86 -24.02 6.60
CA TYR A 341 13.21 -24.07 5.30
C TYR A 341 12.55 -22.74 4.94
N ASN A 342 11.85 -22.09 5.89
CA ASN A 342 11.21 -20.79 5.65
C ASN A 342 12.23 -19.72 5.27
N LEU A 343 13.37 -19.64 5.96
CA LEU A 343 14.45 -18.72 5.63
C LEU A 343 15.04 -19.00 4.23
N PHE A 344 15.30 -20.27 3.92
CA PHE A 344 15.74 -20.69 2.58
C PHE A 344 14.72 -20.28 1.51
N PHE A 345 13.44 -20.56 1.73
CA PHE A 345 12.38 -20.31 0.77
C PHE A 345 12.19 -18.81 0.52
N GLN A 346 12.23 -17.98 1.57
CA GLN A 346 12.20 -16.53 1.43
C GLN A 346 13.36 -16.02 0.57
N LYS A 347 14.60 -16.48 0.83
CA LYS A 347 15.76 -16.17 0.00
C LYS A 347 15.58 -16.63 -1.44
N LEU A 348 14.95 -17.79 -1.66
CA LEU A 348 14.70 -18.32 -3.01
C LEU A 348 13.69 -17.45 -3.77
N VAL A 349 12.62 -16.99 -3.11
CA VAL A 349 11.66 -16.04 -3.71
C VAL A 349 12.36 -14.75 -4.10
N TYR A 350 13.20 -14.20 -3.21
CA TYR A 350 13.98 -12.99 -3.49
C TYR A 350 14.96 -13.19 -4.64
N HIS A 351 15.65 -14.34 -4.70
CA HIS A 351 16.48 -14.71 -5.84
C HIS A 351 15.69 -14.74 -7.15
N MET A 352 14.51 -15.35 -7.16
CA MET A 352 13.65 -15.39 -8.35
C MET A 352 13.20 -13.98 -8.78
N ARG A 353 12.87 -13.09 -7.83
CA ARG A 353 12.54 -11.69 -8.13
C ARG A 353 13.73 -10.94 -8.71
N TYR A 354 14.90 -11.09 -8.10
CA TYR A 354 16.14 -10.49 -8.57
C TYR A 354 16.40 -10.87 -10.04
N LYS A 355 16.27 -12.15 -10.41
CA LYS A 355 16.42 -12.60 -11.80
C LYS A 355 15.45 -11.93 -12.76
N GLU A 356 14.19 -11.73 -12.36
CA GLU A 356 13.22 -11.02 -13.20
C GLU A 356 13.61 -9.55 -13.39
N HIS A 357 14.13 -8.89 -12.35
CA HIS A 357 14.62 -7.50 -12.45
C HIS A 357 15.84 -7.36 -13.36
N VAL A 358 16.74 -8.34 -13.35
CA VAL A 358 17.87 -8.40 -14.29
C VAL A 358 17.38 -8.64 -15.73
N SER A 359 16.33 -9.46 -15.91
CA SER A 359 15.88 -9.88 -17.23
C SER A 359 15.00 -8.85 -17.94
N ILE A 360 14.15 -8.14 -17.21
CA ILE A 360 13.17 -7.19 -17.76
C ILE A 360 13.09 -5.87 -16.97
N PRO A 361 14.24 -5.17 -16.73
CA PRO A 361 14.28 -3.95 -15.93
C PRO A 361 13.35 -2.85 -16.48
N GLU A 362 13.22 -2.75 -17.81
CA GLU A 362 12.33 -1.78 -18.46
C GLU A 362 10.83 -1.99 -18.16
N LYS A 363 10.44 -3.21 -17.76
CA LYS A 363 9.04 -3.56 -17.49
C LYS A 363 8.68 -3.46 -16.02
N ILE A 364 9.61 -3.76 -15.13
CA ILE A 364 9.32 -3.86 -13.70
C ILE A 364 10.19 -2.95 -12.83
N GLY A 365 11.11 -2.19 -13.42
CA GLY A 365 12.04 -1.29 -12.74
C GLY A 365 13.44 -1.89 -12.58
N PRO A 366 14.46 -1.05 -12.39
CA PRO A 366 15.86 -1.48 -12.28
C PRO A 366 16.11 -2.24 -10.98
N VAL A 367 17.22 -2.98 -10.90
CA VAL A 367 17.63 -3.71 -9.68
C VAL A 367 17.84 -2.75 -8.49
N SER A 368 18.29 -1.52 -8.74
CA SER A 368 18.45 -0.48 -7.72
C SER A 368 17.15 -0.10 -7.00
N SER A 369 15.99 -0.41 -7.60
CA SER A 369 14.67 -0.20 -7.00
C SER A 369 14.21 -1.36 -6.11
N ILE A 370 15.00 -2.43 -5.99
CA ILE A 370 14.78 -3.51 -5.02
C ILE A 370 15.45 -3.11 -3.70
N ARG A 371 14.85 -3.49 -2.56
CA ARG A 371 15.52 -3.31 -1.28
C ARG A 371 16.81 -4.10 -1.20
N LYS A 372 17.84 -3.50 -0.58
CA LYS A 372 19.16 -4.12 -0.42
C LYS A 372 19.11 -5.53 0.20
N ASN A 373 18.26 -5.76 1.20
CA ASN A 373 18.11 -7.07 1.86
C ASN A 373 17.29 -8.10 1.06
N GLU A 374 16.61 -7.69 -0.01
CA GLU A 374 15.88 -8.57 -0.93
C GLU A 374 16.70 -8.90 -2.20
N ILE A 375 17.91 -8.36 -2.34
CA ILE A 375 18.80 -8.65 -3.48
C ILE A 375 19.59 -9.94 -3.17
N ILE A 376 19.16 -11.06 -3.77
CA ILE A 376 19.82 -12.36 -3.65
C ILE A 376 20.30 -12.80 -5.04
N ALA A 377 21.56 -12.51 -5.36
CA ALA A 377 22.11 -12.79 -6.68
C ALA A 377 22.31 -14.29 -6.92
N ASP A 378 22.87 -14.98 -5.94
CA ASP A 378 23.18 -16.41 -6.03
C ASP A 378 21.99 -17.27 -5.63
N LEU A 379 21.89 -18.47 -6.23
CA LEU A 379 20.87 -19.43 -5.86
C LEU A 379 21.11 -19.86 -4.39
N PRO A 380 20.15 -19.65 -3.47
CA PRO A 380 20.34 -20.06 -2.10
C PRO A 380 20.48 -21.58 -2.00
N THR A 381 21.34 -22.03 -1.09
CA THR A 381 21.50 -23.45 -0.77
C THR A 381 20.53 -23.81 0.35
N LEU A 382 19.81 -24.92 0.19
CA LEU A 382 19.01 -25.48 1.27
C LEU A 382 19.96 -25.96 2.38
N PRO A 383 19.86 -25.47 3.63
CA PRO A 383 20.70 -25.93 4.74
C PRO A 383 20.45 -27.42 5.03
N HIS A 384 21.37 -28.06 5.77
CA HIS A 384 21.12 -29.41 6.26
C HIS A 384 19.92 -29.36 7.20
N ILE A 385 18.84 -30.07 6.87
CA ILE A 385 17.66 -30.12 7.72
C ILE A 385 17.93 -31.20 8.77
N SER A 386 18.29 -30.82 9.99
CA SER A 386 18.47 -31.77 11.10
C SER A 386 17.11 -32.34 11.52
N GLY A 387 16.98 -33.66 11.71
CA GLY A 387 15.73 -34.29 12.15
C GLY A 387 14.79 -34.75 11.02
N ILE A 388 15.26 -34.83 9.76
CA ILE A 388 14.48 -35.47 8.67
C ILE A 388 14.15 -36.93 9.02
N GLU A 389 15.06 -37.66 9.65
CA GLU A 389 14.81 -39.05 10.08
C GLU A 389 13.66 -39.13 11.09
N ALA A 390 13.52 -38.13 11.95
CA ALA A 390 12.37 -38.01 12.84
C ALA A 390 11.08 -37.65 12.08
N LEU A 391 11.17 -36.90 10.98
CA LEU A 391 10.02 -36.65 10.09
C LEU A 391 9.54 -37.89 9.36
N ASP A 392 10.45 -38.79 8.96
CA ASP A 392 10.07 -40.12 8.45
C ASP A 392 9.38 -40.95 9.54
N GLY A 393 9.84 -40.87 10.79
CA GLY A 393 9.17 -41.46 11.95
C GLY A 393 7.75 -40.94 12.14
N ILE A 394 7.57 -39.61 12.08
CA ILE A 394 6.25 -38.95 12.15
C ILE A 394 5.39 -39.33 10.96
N SER A 395 5.90 -39.27 9.73
CA SER A 395 5.12 -39.63 8.56
C SER A 395 4.67 -41.07 8.63
N ASN A 396 5.56 -42.01 8.98
CA ASN A 396 5.19 -43.42 9.10
C ASN A 396 4.17 -43.66 10.22
N LEU A 397 4.35 -43.07 11.42
CA LEU A 397 3.35 -43.19 12.50
C LEU A 397 1.97 -42.69 12.02
N TRP A 398 1.94 -41.57 11.31
CA TRP A 398 0.70 -40.88 10.98
C TRP A 398 0.05 -41.42 9.70
N TYR A 399 0.85 -41.87 8.74
CA TYR A 399 0.42 -42.57 7.54
C TYR A 399 -0.22 -43.90 7.95
N PHE A 400 0.43 -44.74 8.78
CA PHE A 400 -0.17 -45.99 9.25
C PHE A 400 -1.47 -45.80 10.08
N HIS A 401 -1.60 -44.70 10.82
CA HIS A 401 -2.83 -44.39 11.57
C HIS A 401 -3.95 -43.75 10.73
N LEU A 402 -3.64 -43.22 9.53
CA LEU A 402 -4.59 -42.52 8.66
C LEU A 402 -4.87 -43.23 7.33
N GLU A 403 -4.02 -44.14 6.84
CA GLU A 403 -4.17 -44.84 5.56
C GLU A 403 -5.22 -45.96 5.59
N GLY A 404 -5.64 -46.43 6.77
CA GLY A 404 -6.79 -47.32 6.88
C GLY A 404 -8.11 -46.70 6.42
N VAL A 405 -8.14 -45.44 5.93
CA VAL A 405 -9.31 -44.61 5.62
C VAL A 405 -9.60 -44.45 4.12
N THR A 406 -8.88 -45.16 3.24
CA THR A 406 -9.22 -45.31 1.80
C THR A 406 -9.24 -46.81 1.51
N GLU A 407 -10.27 -47.48 1.03
CA GLU A 407 -11.50 -47.13 0.31
C GLU A 407 -12.63 -48.07 0.77
N SER A 408 -13.83 -47.54 0.90
CA SER A 408 -15.05 -48.31 0.66
C SER A 408 -16.14 -47.33 0.28
N GLU A 409 -16.26 -47.04 -1.02
CA GLU A 409 -17.53 -46.55 -1.56
C GLU A 409 -18.58 -47.64 -1.31
N PRO A 410 -19.73 -47.32 -0.69
CA PRO A 410 -20.91 -48.12 -0.89
C PRO A 410 -21.61 -47.58 -2.14
N GLU A 411 -21.61 -48.40 -3.19
CA GLU A 411 -22.66 -48.39 -4.19
C GLU A 411 -24.05 -48.40 -3.53
N ALA A 412 -25.01 -47.80 -4.23
CA ALA A 412 -26.46 -47.89 -4.07
C ALA A 412 -27.12 -47.02 -2.98
N LEU A 413 -27.85 -46.01 -3.43
CA LEU A 413 -29.31 -46.10 -3.56
C LEU A 413 -29.86 -45.00 -4.49
N LYS A 414 -30.81 -45.43 -5.33
CA LYS A 414 -31.51 -44.71 -6.40
C LYS A 414 -32.24 -43.46 -5.93
#